data_AF-C7Z6A7-F1
#
_entry.id   AF-C7Z6A7-F1
#
_cell.length_a   1.000
_cell.length_b   1.000
_cell.length_c   1.000
_cell.angle_alpha   90.00
_cell.angle_beta   90.00
_cell.angle_gamma   90.00
#
_symmetry.space_group_name_H-M   'P 1'
#
loop_
_entity.id
_entity.type
_entity.pdbx_description
1 polymer ?
#
loop_
_entity_poly.entity_id
_entity_poly.type
_entity_poly.pdbx_seq_one_letter_code
_entity_poly.pdbx_strand_id
1 'polypeptide(L)'
;MADGQVFNSGNVSFMSSYLQAKKATDEKPVQILWTTILGTWFPPSGPYKLAFKSSSLASVEKVDGVVIEVRFLGTGSITDPGQILENQIFIVECNGSHKDTHDRWHNAAVQLTHYLENNTNGTDQLFGAIAIGTKVEVYQWEYHNGSSHLHRIHDDQLDLGSARDRCTFEAAMDNARTQGRRSAVRDDSRNA
;
A
#
# COMPACT_ATOMS: atom_id res chain seq x y z
N MET A 1 8.31 21.03 -15.67
CA MET A 1 8.31 19.86 -14.76
C MET A 1 7.39 18.84 -15.40
N ALA A 2 7.87 17.62 -15.63
CA ALA A 2 7.04 16.58 -16.24
C ALA A 2 5.90 16.21 -15.26
N ASP A 3 4.71 15.99 -15.81
CA ASP A 3 3.64 15.31 -15.09
C ASP A 3 4.05 13.85 -14.82
N GLY A 4 3.39 13.16 -13.89
CA GLY A 4 3.60 11.72 -13.69
C GLY A 4 3.46 10.97 -15.02
N GLN A 5 4.28 9.94 -15.24
CA GLN A 5 4.20 9.16 -16.48
C GLN A 5 2.87 8.40 -16.58
N VAL A 6 2.33 7.98 -15.43
CA VAL A 6 1.17 7.12 -15.31
C VAL A 6 -0.02 7.90 -14.74
N PHE A 7 0.22 8.72 -13.73
CA PHE A 7 -0.75 9.62 -13.13
C PHE A 7 -0.54 11.03 -13.66
N ASN A 8 -1.25 11.32 -14.74
CA ASN A 8 -1.31 12.63 -15.37
C ASN A 8 -2.74 12.98 -15.76
N SER A 9 -2.92 14.20 -16.25
CA SER A 9 -4.23 14.68 -16.70
C SER A 9 -4.86 13.85 -17.83
N GLY A 10 -4.06 13.06 -18.57
CA GLY A 10 -4.54 12.15 -19.62
C GLY A 10 -5.10 10.83 -19.12
N ASN A 11 -4.78 10.43 -17.89
CA ASN A 11 -5.33 9.23 -17.27
C ASN A 11 -6.72 9.51 -16.68
N VAL A 12 -7.77 9.28 -17.48
CA VAL A 12 -9.16 9.58 -17.12
C VAL A 12 -9.61 8.86 -15.85
N SER A 13 -9.20 7.60 -15.66
CA SER A 13 -9.58 6.81 -14.48
C SER A 13 -8.99 7.39 -13.20
N PHE A 14 -7.69 7.73 -13.24
CA PHE A 14 -7.01 8.41 -12.15
C PHE A 14 -7.63 9.78 -11.88
N MET A 15 -7.81 10.62 -12.90
CA MET A 15 -8.35 11.97 -12.71
C MET A 15 -9.78 11.96 -12.18
N SER A 16 -10.63 11.05 -12.66
CA SER A 16 -12.00 10.91 -12.18
C SER A 16 -12.06 10.52 -10.70
N SER A 17 -11.25 9.53 -10.29
CA SER A 17 -11.20 9.08 -8.90
C SER A 17 -10.51 10.10 -7.98
N TYR A 18 -9.44 10.76 -8.44
CA TYR A 18 -8.78 11.85 -7.73
C TYR A 18 -9.73 13.00 -7.44
N LEU A 19 -10.52 13.46 -8.44
CA LEU A 19 -11.47 14.56 -8.25
C LEU A 19 -12.58 14.23 -7.26
N GLN A 20 -12.97 12.95 -7.16
CA GLN A 20 -13.91 12.47 -6.15
C GLN A 20 -13.26 12.48 -4.77
N ALA A 21 -12.07 11.89 -4.63
CA ALA A 21 -11.32 11.85 -3.36
C ALA A 21 -10.98 13.26 -2.83
N LYS A 22 -10.67 14.21 -3.72
CA LYS A 22 -10.37 15.60 -3.36
C LYS A 22 -11.53 16.30 -2.65
N LYS A 23 -12.77 15.93 -2.97
CA LYS A 23 -13.99 16.52 -2.38
C LYS A 23 -14.57 15.67 -1.24
N ALA A 24 -14.05 14.47 -1.06
CA ALA A 24 -14.61 13.50 -0.14
C ALA A 24 -14.17 13.79 1.28
N THR A 25 -15.13 13.74 2.20
CA THR A 25 -14.84 13.71 3.62
C THR A 25 -14.70 12.28 4.13
N ASP A 26 -15.30 11.28 3.50
CA ASP A 26 -15.27 9.88 3.92
C ASP A 26 -14.19 9.05 3.20
N GLU A 27 -13.99 7.81 3.66
CA GLU A 27 -12.95 6.90 3.21
C GLU A 27 -13.22 6.31 1.82
N LYS A 28 -14.50 6.17 1.44
CA LYS A 28 -14.89 5.42 0.25
C LYS A 28 -14.33 6.00 -1.06
N PRO A 29 -14.38 7.32 -1.32
CA PRO A 29 -13.75 7.89 -2.51
C PRO A 29 -12.22 7.78 -2.48
N VAL A 30 -11.60 7.83 -1.30
CA VAL A 30 -10.16 7.59 -1.13
C VAL A 30 -9.81 6.13 -1.48
N GLN A 31 -10.62 5.18 -1.02
CA GLN A 31 -10.49 3.76 -1.38
C GLN A 31 -10.63 3.56 -2.91
N ILE A 32 -11.56 4.24 -3.58
CA ILE A 32 -11.72 4.16 -5.04
C ILE A 32 -10.48 4.69 -5.77
N LEU A 33 -9.94 5.83 -5.32
CA LEU A 33 -8.69 6.36 -5.84
C LEU A 33 -7.56 5.33 -5.67
N TRP A 34 -7.40 4.77 -4.48
CA TRP A 34 -6.35 3.79 -4.23
C TRP A 34 -6.53 2.46 -4.94
N THR A 35 -7.76 2.02 -5.16
CA THR A 35 -8.03 0.84 -6.00
C THR A 35 -7.58 1.10 -7.44
N THR A 36 -7.82 2.31 -7.96
CA THR A 36 -7.33 2.73 -9.29
C THR A 36 -5.80 2.77 -9.35
N ILE A 37 -5.16 3.33 -8.32
CA ILE A 37 -3.71 3.41 -8.22
C ILE A 37 -3.10 2.00 -8.19
N LEU A 38 -3.56 1.15 -7.26
CA LEU A 38 -3.04 -0.20 -7.09
C LEU A 38 -3.28 -1.07 -8.32
N GLY A 39 -4.44 -0.93 -8.98
CA GLY A 39 -4.72 -1.65 -10.23
C GLY A 39 -3.74 -1.33 -11.36
N THR A 40 -3.02 -0.20 -11.28
CA THR A 40 -2.01 0.18 -12.26
C THR A 40 -0.65 -0.47 -12.01
N TRP A 41 -0.20 -0.56 -10.75
CA TRP A 41 1.08 -1.21 -10.40
C TRP A 41 0.95 -2.72 -10.21
N PHE A 42 -0.20 -3.17 -9.72
CA PHE A 42 -0.50 -4.55 -9.35
C PHE A 42 -1.72 -5.05 -10.13
N PRO A 43 -1.64 -5.07 -11.48
CA PRO A 43 -2.78 -5.43 -12.30
C PRO A 43 -3.16 -6.90 -12.09
N PRO A 44 -4.46 -7.25 -12.16
CA PRO A 44 -4.94 -8.63 -12.01
C PRO A 44 -4.52 -9.54 -13.17
N SER A 45 -4.01 -8.98 -14.27
CA SER A 45 -3.36 -9.73 -15.35
C SER A 45 -1.97 -10.26 -14.96
N GLY A 46 -1.41 -9.78 -13.85
CA GLY A 46 -0.19 -10.29 -13.24
C GLY A 46 -0.47 -11.21 -12.05
N PRO A 47 0.58 -11.69 -11.37
CA PRO A 47 0.47 -12.55 -10.19
C PRO A 47 0.12 -11.74 -8.93
N TYR A 48 -0.90 -10.88 -9.00
CA TYR A 48 -1.29 -10.01 -7.91
C TYR A 48 -2.77 -10.17 -7.55
N LYS A 49 -3.06 -10.08 -6.27
CA LYS A 49 -4.41 -10.07 -5.72
C LYS A 49 -4.58 -8.87 -4.80
N LEU A 50 -5.67 -8.14 -4.97
CA LEU A 50 -6.11 -7.12 -4.01
C LEU A 50 -7.10 -7.74 -3.03
N ALA A 51 -6.88 -7.53 -1.74
CA ALA A 51 -7.81 -7.89 -0.69
C ALA A 51 -8.21 -6.64 0.10
N PHE A 52 -9.46 -6.61 0.55
CA PHE A 52 -10.02 -5.47 1.26
C PHE A 52 -10.39 -5.89 2.68
N LYS A 53 -9.88 -5.16 3.67
CA LYS A 53 -10.29 -5.28 5.06
C LYS A 53 -11.07 -4.01 5.43
N SER A 54 -12.36 -4.17 5.68
CA SER A 54 -13.15 -3.14 6.34
C SER A 54 -12.85 -3.16 7.84
N SER A 55 -13.01 -2.02 8.51
CA SER A 55 -12.93 -1.93 9.97
C SER A 55 -14.06 -2.78 10.59
N SER A 56 -13.81 -4.07 10.84
CA SER A 56 -14.74 -4.88 11.61
C SER A 56 -14.51 -4.58 13.10
N LEU A 57 -15.61 -4.26 13.79
CA LEU A 57 -15.73 -3.79 15.19
C LEU A 57 -15.23 -4.77 16.28
N ALA A 58 -14.35 -5.74 15.97
CA ALA A 58 -14.09 -6.90 16.82
C ALA A 58 -12.62 -7.14 17.25
N SER A 59 -11.65 -6.34 16.82
CA SER A 59 -10.28 -6.37 17.40
C SER A 59 -10.01 -5.12 18.21
N VAL A 60 -9.31 -5.30 19.33
CA VAL A 60 -8.95 -4.25 20.31
C VAL A 60 -8.13 -3.11 19.66
N GLU A 61 -7.59 -3.32 18.46
CA GLU A 61 -7.03 -2.29 17.60
C GLU A 61 -8.02 -1.98 16.46
N LYS A 62 -8.86 -0.99 16.68
CA LYS A 62 -9.79 -0.50 15.66
C LYS A 62 -9.01 0.32 14.64
N VAL A 63 -8.82 -0.24 13.43
CA VAL A 63 -8.34 0.57 12.31
C VAL A 63 -9.47 1.52 11.93
N ASP A 64 -9.23 2.83 12.03
CA ASP A 64 -10.23 3.86 11.76
C ASP A 64 -10.42 4.13 10.25
N GLY A 65 -9.84 3.31 9.38
CA GLY A 65 -9.85 3.46 7.92
C GLY A 65 -10.15 2.17 7.17
N VAL A 66 -10.19 2.26 5.83
CA VAL A 66 -10.28 1.08 4.95
C VAL A 66 -8.88 0.60 4.61
N VAL A 67 -8.62 -0.69 4.79
CA VAL A 67 -7.32 -1.29 4.47
C VAL A 67 -7.42 -2.06 3.15
N ILE A 68 -6.48 -1.78 2.24
CA ILE A 68 -6.29 -2.54 1.00
C ILE A 68 -4.95 -3.25 1.07
N GLU A 69 -4.94 -4.57 0.95
CA GLU A 69 -3.73 -5.39 0.85
C GLU A 69 -3.46 -5.76 -0.60
N VAL A 70 -2.18 -5.74 -0.98
CA VAL A 70 -1.68 -6.35 -2.21
C VAL A 70 -0.91 -7.59 -1.83
N ARG A 71 -1.28 -8.71 -2.45
CA ARG A 71 -0.60 -9.99 -2.32
C ARG A 71 0.00 -10.40 -3.65
N PHE A 72 1.24 -10.87 -3.60
CA PHE A 72 1.91 -11.57 -4.69
C PHE A 72 1.54 -13.06 -4.62
N LEU A 73 1.17 -13.63 -5.76
CA LEU A 73 0.77 -15.03 -5.88
C LEU A 73 1.97 -15.85 -6.36
N GLY A 74 2.48 -16.71 -5.48
CA GLY A 74 3.52 -17.69 -5.77
C GLY A 74 2.95 -19.08 -6.03
N THR A 75 3.72 -19.94 -6.70
CA THR A 75 3.43 -21.37 -6.78
C THR A 75 3.90 -22.04 -5.50
N GLY A 76 3.08 -22.91 -4.91
CA GLY A 76 3.43 -23.72 -3.75
C GLY A 76 4.66 -24.60 -3.95
N SER A 77 5.10 -25.21 -2.86
CA SER A 77 6.27 -26.11 -2.84
C SER A 77 6.15 -27.25 -3.86
N ILE A 78 7.28 -27.84 -4.23
CA ILE A 78 7.39 -29.05 -5.07
C ILE A 78 6.46 -30.17 -4.55
N THR A 79 6.19 -30.21 -3.24
CA THR A 79 5.33 -31.21 -2.59
C THR A 79 3.83 -30.93 -2.69
N ASP A 80 3.41 -29.70 -2.97
CA ASP A 80 2.01 -29.35 -3.25
C ASP A 80 1.89 -28.32 -4.38
N PRO A 81 2.01 -28.77 -5.64
CA PRO A 81 1.97 -27.89 -6.81
C PRO A 81 0.61 -27.19 -7.01
N GLY A 82 -0.44 -27.62 -6.30
CA GLY A 82 -1.77 -27.02 -6.36
C GLY A 82 -1.98 -25.90 -5.35
N GLN A 83 -1.08 -25.76 -4.37
CA GLN A 83 -1.16 -24.69 -3.37
C GLN A 83 -0.75 -23.35 -3.99
N ILE A 84 -1.59 -22.33 -3.81
CA ILE A 84 -1.24 -20.95 -4.13
C ILE A 84 -0.75 -20.30 -2.83
N LEU A 85 0.48 -19.81 -2.84
CA LEU A 85 1.02 -19.01 -1.74
C LEU A 85 0.65 -17.55 -1.98
N GLU A 86 0.03 -16.92 -0.98
CA GLU A 86 -0.33 -15.51 -1.03
C GLU A 86 0.56 -14.70 -0.08
N ASN A 87 1.61 -14.11 -0.64
CA ASN A 87 2.58 -13.33 0.12
C ASN A 87 2.16 -11.86 0.09
N GLN A 88 1.86 -11.25 1.25
CA GLN A 88 1.57 -9.82 1.31
C GLN A 88 2.83 -9.04 0.92
N ILE A 89 2.70 -8.04 0.04
CA ILE A 89 3.84 -7.23 -0.41
C ILE A 89 3.61 -5.72 -0.23
N PHE A 90 2.34 -5.30 -0.16
CA PHE A 90 1.98 -3.89 0.00
C PHE A 90 0.67 -3.79 0.78
N ILE A 91 0.51 -2.72 1.56
CA ILE A 91 -0.74 -2.38 2.24
C ILE A 91 -1.01 -0.88 2.12
N VAL A 92 -2.28 -0.51 2.05
CA VAL A 92 -2.71 0.89 2.08
C VAL A 92 -3.77 1.06 3.13
N GLU A 93 -3.58 2.05 4.01
CA GLU A 93 -4.61 2.52 4.91
C GLU A 93 -5.26 3.79 4.35
N CYS A 94 -6.52 3.70 3.96
CA CYS A 94 -7.31 4.79 3.39
C CYS A 94 -8.15 5.48 4.47
N ASN A 95 -7.96 6.79 4.61
CA ASN A 95 -8.65 7.66 5.54
C ASN A 95 -9.30 8.84 4.81
N GLY A 96 -10.47 9.29 5.28
CA GLY A 96 -11.14 10.46 4.73
C GLY A 96 -10.40 11.77 5.02
N SER A 97 -10.57 12.79 4.17
CA SER A 97 -9.83 14.07 4.27
C SER A 97 -10.05 14.84 5.57
N HIS A 98 -11.19 14.63 6.25
CA HIS A 98 -11.47 15.24 7.56
C HIS A 98 -10.51 14.79 8.67
N LYS A 99 -9.75 13.70 8.44
CA LYS A 99 -8.75 13.18 9.36
C LYS A 99 -7.34 13.69 9.04
N ASP A 100 -7.17 14.67 8.14
CA ASP A 100 -5.85 15.24 7.80
C ASP A 100 -5.32 16.12 8.93
N THR A 101 -4.80 15.46 9.97
CA THR A 101 -4.21 16.07 11.16
C THR A 101 -2.89 15.37 11.47
N HIS A 102 -1.95 16.09 12.10
CA HIS A 102 -0.65 15.54 12.47
C HIS A 102 -0.78 14.27 13.33
N ASP A 103 -1.66 14.30 14.33
CA ASP A 103 -1.92 13.16 15.22
C ASP A 103 -2.43 11.95 14.46
N ARG A 104 -3.27 12.15 13.43
CA ARG A 104 -3.77 11.03 12.63
C ARG A 104 -2.66 10.37 11.85
N TRP A 105 -1.81 11.14 11.18
CA TRP A 105 -0.66 10.61 10.43
C TRP A 105 0.27 9.81 11.35
N HIS A 106 0.57 10.35 12.54
CA HIS A 106 1.37 9.65 13.54
C HIS A 106 0.72 8.33 13.99
N ASN A 107 -0.56 8.36 14.38
CA ASN A 107 -1.28 7.18 14.85
C ASN A 107 -1.44 6.12 13.75
N ALA A 108 -1.67 6.54 12.50
CA ALA A 108 -1.73 5.62 11.36
C ALA A 108 -0.37 4.95 11.10
N ALA A 109 0.75 5.65 11.28
CA ALA A 109 2.08 5.05 11.13
C ALA A 109 2.37 4.01 12.22
N VAL A 110 1.93 4.27 13.46
CA VAL A 110 2.01 3.29 14.56
C VAL A 110 1.13 2.07 14.25
N GLN A 111 -0.12 2.28 13.82
CA GLN A 111 -1.03 1.20 13.42
C GLN A 111 -0.48 0.38 12.25
N LEU A 112 0.09 1.03 11.23
CA LEU A 112 0.74 0.39 10.11
C LEU A 112 1.94 -0.46 10.56
N THR A 113 2.75 0.03 11.50
CA THR A 113 3.88 -0.73 12.07
C THR A 113 3.39 -2.02 12.72
N HIS A 114 2.42 -1.93 13.65
CA HIS A 114 1.85 -3.11 14.30
C HIS A 114 1.21 -4.09 13.31
N TYR A 115 0.53 -3.57 12.30
CA TYR A 115 -0.03 -4.40 11.25
C TYR A 115 1.07 -5.19 10.52
N LEU A 116 2.14 -4.51 10.10
CA LEU A 116 3.22 -5.13 9.34
C LEU A 116 3.98 -6.17 10.18
N GLU A 117 4.21 -5.90 11.47
CA GLU A 117 4.80 -6.85 12.42
C GLU A 117 3.96 -8.13 12.61
N ASN A 118 2.64 -8.00 12.57
CA ASN A 118 1.72 -9.13 12.74
C ASN A 118 1.44 -9.90 11.44
N ASN A 119 1.83 -9.38 10.27
CA ASN A 119 1.51 -9.94 8.95
C ASN A 119 2.76 -10.17 8.10
N THR A 120 3.88 -10.51 8.75
CA THR A 120 5.17 -10.68 8.08
C THR A 120 5.19 -11.87 7.13
N ASN A 121 4.34 -12.89 7.29
CA ASN A 121 4.34 -14.11 6.44
C ASN A 121 5.77 -14.62 6.11
N GLY A 122 6.73 -14.49 7.03
CA GLY A 122 8.13 -14.87 6.80
C GLY A 122 9.01 -13.87 6.03
N THR A 123 8.44 -12.80 5.44
CA THR A 123 9.21 -11.74 4.80
C THR A 123 9.90 -10.82 5.80
N ASP A 124 11.14 -10.46 5.50
CA ASP A 124 11.95 -9.49 6.21
C ASP A 124 11.72 -8.05 5.72
N GLN A 125 10.89 -7.88 4.68
CA GLN A 125 10.58 -6.57 4.13
C GLN A 125 9.14 -6.50 3.60
N LEU A 126 8.45 -5.42 3.93
CA LEU A 126 7.10 -5.10 3.46
C LEU A 126 7.01 -3.61 3.12
N PHE A 127 5.99 -3.26 2.35
CA PHE A 127 5.73 -1.88 1.98
C PHE A 127 4.32 -1.48 2.41
N GLY A 128 4.16 -0.21 2.73
CA GLY A 128 2.89 0.34 3.17
C GLY A 128 2.68 1.75 2.68
N ALA A 129 1.43 2.21 2.67
CA ALA A 129 1.09 3.60 2.49
C ALA A 129 -0.03 4.01 3.42
N ILE A 130 0.05 5.24 3.92
CA ILE A 130 -1.03 5.92 4.62
C ILE A 130 -1.57 6.95 3.65
N ALA A 131 -2.88 6.91 3.44
CA ALA A 131 -3.56 7.81 2.54
C ALA A 131 -4.65 8.60 3.27
N ILE A 132 -4.57 9.92 3.21
CA ILE A 132 -5.60 10.80 3.76
C ILE A 132 -6.06 11.76 2.66
N GLY A 133 -7.31 11.57 2.19
CA GLY A 133 -7.82 12.30 1.04
C GLY A 133 -6.99 12.03 -0.22
N THR A 134 -6.28 13.04 -0.72
CA THR A 134 -5.38 12.94 -1.89
C THR A 134 -3.90 12.97 -1.52
N LYS A 135 -3.58 13.00 -0.22
CA LYS A 135 -2.20 13.00 0.27
C LYS A 135 -1.77 11.60 0.66
N VAL A 136 -0.48 11.33 0.56
CA VAL A 136 0.10 10.02 0.87
C VAL A 136 1.47 10.13 1.53
N GLU A 137 1.71 9.21 2.45
CA GLU A 137 3.04 8.84 2.94
C GLU A 137 3.28 7.38 2.60
N VAL A 138 4.42 7.08 1.96
CA VAL A 138 4.81 5.70 1.58
C VAL A 138 5.93 5.24 2.49
N TYR A 139 5.83 4.01 2.94
CA TYR A 139 6.69 3.41 3.95
C TYR A 139 7.29 2.10 3.47
N GLN A 140 8.49 1.84 3.97
CA GLN A 140 9.18 0.56 3.90
C GLN A 140 9.35 0.06 5.32
N TRP A 141 8.90 -1.16 5.57
CA TRP A 141 9.09 -1.87 6.82
C TRP A 141 10.14 -2.95 6.61
N GLU A 142 11.04 -3.08 7.56
CA GLU A 142 12.11 -4.08 7.55
C GLU A 142 12.22 -4.76 8.91
N TYR A 143 12.52 -6.06 8.88
CA TYR A 143 12.85 -6.84 10.07
C TYR A 143 14.26 -7.40 9.95
N HIS A 144 15.16 -6.85 10.75
CA HIS A 144 16.57 -7.25 10.76
C HIS A 144 17.07 -7.34 12.19
N ASN A 145 17.89 -8.36 12.48
CA ASN A 145 18.56 -8.54 13.77
C ASN A 145 17.62 -8.56 14.99
N GLY A 146 16.40 -9.09 14.84
CA GLY A 146 15.44 -9.18 15.95
C GLY A 146 14.71 -7.87 16.24
N SER A 147 14.77 -6.88 15.36
CA SER A 147 14.05 -5.61 15.48
C SER A 147 13.39 -5.23 14.16
N SER A 148 12.19 -4.66 14.26
CA SER A 148 11.42 -4.10 13.17
C SER A 148 11.65 -2.59 13.09
N HIS A 149 11.70 -2.06 11.87
CA HIS A 149 11.80 -0.63 11.63
C HIS A 149 10.85 -0.21 10.51
N LEU A 150 10.09 0.86 10.74
CA LEU A 150 9.27 1.49 9.72
C LEU A 150 9.95 2.80 9.28
N HIS A 151 10.27 2.90 8.01
CA HIS A 151 10.91 4.06 7.41
C HIS A 151 10.00 4.69 6.37
N ARG A 152 9.85 6.01 6.43
CA ARG A 152 9.26 6.76 5.33
C ARG A 152 10.23 6.73 4.14
N ILE A 153 9.71 6.39 2.96
CA ILE A 153 10.48 6.44 1.71
C ILE A 153 10.76 7.91 1.32
N HIS A 154 9.91 8.84 1.77
CA HIS A 154 10.06 10.27 1.54
C HIS A 154 9.67 11.08 2.79
N ASP A 155 10.47 12.09 3.12
CA ASP A 155 10.29 12.91 4.33
C ASP A 155 9.01 13.77 4.29
N ASP A 156 8.61 14.18 3.08
CA ASP A 156 7.41 14.99 2.84
C ASP A 156 6.15 14.14 2.63
N GLN A 157 5.01 14.70 2.99
CA GLN A 157 3.70 14.20 2.55
C GLN A 157 3.51 14.57 1.09
N LEU A 158 3.24 13.58 0.25
CA LEU A 158 3.06 13.79 -1.19
C LEU A 158 1.59 14.11 -1.47
N ASP A 159 1.30 15.22 -2.18
CA ASP A 159 -0.04 15.51 -2.68
C ASP A 159 -0.19 15.02 -4.13
N LEU A 160 -1.06 14.04 -4.36
CA LEU A 160 -1.31 13.50 -5.71
C LEU A 160 -1.91 14.55 -6.69
N GLY A 161 -2.29 15.73 -6.21
CA GLY A 161 -2.62 16.89 -7.04
C GLY A 161 -1.41 17.57 -7.67
N SER A 162 -0.24 17.50 -7.03
CA SER A 162 1.02 18.08 -7.50
C SER A 162 1.69 17.18 -8.52
N ALA A 163 1.97 17.71 -9.71
CA ALA A 163 2.71 16.98 -10.75
C ALA A 163 4.08 16.49 -10.26
N ARG A 164 4.78 17.31 -9.46
CA ARG A 164 6.08 16.96 -8.87
C ARG A 164 5.97 15.77 -7.92
N ASP A 165 4.93 15.78 -7.08
CA ASP A 165 4.74 14.77 -6.04
C ASP A 165 4.28 13.46 -6.67
N ARG A 166 3.50 13.52 -7.76
CA ARG A 166 3.14 12.34 -8.57
C ARG A 166 4.36 11.62 -9.11
N CYS A 167 5.35 12.31 -9.67
CA CYS A 167 6.58 11.65 -10.14
C CYS A 167 7.33 10.94 -8.99
N THR A 168 7.38 11.57 -7.82
CA THR A 168 8.04 11.00 -6.63
C THR A 168 7.29 9.77 -6.12
N PHE A 169 5.96 9.85 -6.10
CA PHE A 169 5.07 8.76 -5.73
C PHE A 169 5.20 7.56 -6.68
N GLU A 170 5.23 7.79 -8.00
CA GLU A 170 5.41 6.74 -9.01
C GLU A 170 6.70 5.95 -8.80
N ALA A 171 7.81 6.64 -8.54
CA ALA A 171 9.10 6.01 -8.25
C ALA A 171 9.05 5.15 -6.96
N ALA A 172 8.38 5.64 -5.91
CA ALA A 172 8.19 4.87 -4.68
C ALA A 172 7.35 3.61 -4.92
N MET A 173 6.28 3.70 -5.71
CA MET A 173 5.43 2.56 -6.06
C MET A 173 6.16 1.53 -6.94
N ASP A 174 7.02 1.98 -7.87
CA ASP A 174 7.86 1.08 -8.66
C ASP A 174 8.88 0.32 -7.82
N ASN A 175 9.49 1.00 -6.84
CA ASN A 175 10.38 0.36 -5.88
C ASN A 175 9.62 -0.67 -5.04
N ALA A 176 8.48 -0.28 -4.45
CA ALA A 176 7.67 -1.16 -3.61
C ALA A 176 7.20 -2.41 -4.37
N ARG A 177 6.76 -2.25 -5.63
CA ARG A 177 6.41 -3.39 -6.49
C ARG A 177 7.58 -4.32 -6.76
N THR A 178 8.74 -3.75 -7.10
CA THR A 178 9.93 -4.52 -7.47
C THR A 178 10.52 -5.28 -6.28
N GLN A 179 10.69 -4.59 -5.16
CA GLN A 179 11.30 -5.17 -3.96
C GLN A 179 10.32 -6.08 -3.22
N GLY A 180 9.04 -5.69 -3.09
CA GLY A 180 8.01 -6.54 -2.48
C GLY A 180 7.91 -7.90 -3.17
N ARG A 181 7.93 -7.93 -4.51
CA ARG A 181 8.01 -9.19 -5.26
C ARG A 181 9.28 -9.99 -4.96
N ARG A 182 10.45 -9.34 -4.86
CA ARG A 182 11.72 -10.04 -4.59
C ARG A 182 11.71 -10.69 -3.21
N SER A 183 11.17 -10.00 -2.21
CA SER A 183 11.07 -10.53 -0.85
C SER A 183 10.10 -11.72 -0.79
N ALA A 184 8.96 -11.62 -1.46
CA ALA A 184 8.00 -12.73 -1.57
C ALA A 184 8.62 -14.00 -2.22
N VAL A 185 9.40 -13.85 -3.30
CA VAL A 185 10.05 -15.00 -3.97
C VAL A 185 11.20 -15.59 -3.14
N ARG A 186 11.92 -14.78 -2.37
CA ARG A 186 12.99 -15.28 -1.48
C ARG A 186 12.43 -16.16 -0.37
N ASP A 187 11.23 -15.85 0.13
CA ASP A 187 10.57 -16.68 1.12
C ASP A 187 10.19 -18.06 0.56
N ASP A 188 9.63 -18.12 -0.66
CA ASP A 188 9.32 -19.39 -1.35
C ASP A 188 10.56 -20.32 -1.43
N SER A 189 11.76 -19.75 -1.61
CA SER A 189 13.01 -20.52 -1.70
C SER A 189 13.57 -21.00 -0.35
N ARG A 190 13.14 -20.44 0.77
CA ARG A 190 13.55 -20.87 2.13
C ARG A 190 12.63 -21.96 2.68
N ASN A 191 11.39 -22.03 2.18
CA ASN A 191 10.36 -22.99 2.61
C ASN A 191 10.23 -24.21 1.68
N ALA A 192 11.10 -24.34 0.67
CA ALA A 192 11.20 -25.48 -0.26
C ALA A 192 12.40 -26.37 0.06
#